data_AF-A0A453ADR8-F1
#
_entry.id   AF-A0A453ADR8-F1
#
_cell.length_a   1.000
_cell.length_b   1.000
_cell.length_c   1.000
_cell.angle_alpha   90.00
_cell.angle_beta   90.00
_cell.angle_gamma   90.00
#
_symmetry.space_group_name_H-M   'P 1'
#
loop_
_entity.id
_entity.type
_entity.pdbx_description
1 polymer ?
#
loop_
_entity_poly.entity_id
_entity_poly.type
_entity_poly.pdbx_seq_one_letter_code
_entity_poly.pdbx_strand_id
1 'polypeptide(L)'
;MQGPTASFRVCLAVVVAVFLLGSSAAAAHGLRRVVSSSSDEPCNEMTLYYHDILYNGVNNTRNATSAAATKPTALSTTHWKNGTYFGMLVVFDDPLTVGKALPVAGEEPAARAQGFYFYDKQESYTSWFGFSIVFNSTAHKGTMNLVGADLMDDKTQ
;
A
#
# COMPACT_ATOMS: atom_id res chain seq x y z
N MET A 1 74.79 -17.74 4.81
CA MET A 1 73.37 -17.38 5.03
C MET A 1 72.52 -18.60 4.69
N GLN A 2 72.06 -19.33 5.69
CA GLN A 2 71.19 -20.50 5.47
C GLN A 2 69.77 -20.01 5.21
N GLY A 3 69.22 -20.37 4.05
CA GLY A 3 67.84 -20.05 3.68
C GLY A 3 66.82 -20.80 4.55
N PRO A 4 65.59 -20.28 4.66
CA PRO A 4 64.56 -20.87 5.50
C PRO A 4 64.25 -22.31 5.08
N THR A 5 64.17 -23.21 6.07
CA THR A 5 63.86 -24.63 5.90
C THR A 5 62.44 -24.82 5.38
N ALA A 6 62.19 -25.95 4.70
CA ALA A 6 60.91 -26.24 4.04
C ALA A 6 59.69 -26.15 4.99
N SER A 7 59.87 -26.50 6.27
CA SER A 7 58.84 -26.35 7.33
C SER A 7 58.42 -24.89 7.53
N PHE A 8 59.36 -23.94 7.49
CA PHE A 8 59.08 -22.52 7.66
C PHE A 8 58.27 -21.94 6.49
N ARG A 9 58.53 -22.44 5.27
CA ARG A 9 57.80 -22.04 4.06
C ARG A 9 56.35 -22.54 4.04
N VAL A 10 56.10 -23.74 4.57
CA VAL A 10 54.75 -24.32 4.67
C VAL A 10 53.92 -23.57 5.71
N CYS A 11 54.47 -23.25 6.89
CA CYS A 11 53.77 -22.46 7.89
C CYS A 11 53.43 -21.05 7.37
N LEU A 12 54.36 -20.40 6.67
CA LEU A 12 54.11 -19.08 6.09
C LEU A 12 53.01 -19.12 5.01
N ALA A 13 52.99 -20.16 4.15
CA ALA A 13 51.95 -20.33 3.15
C ALA A 13 50.56 -20.56 3.76
N VAL A 14 50.47 -21.32 4.86
CA VAL A 14 49.21 -21.57 5.57
C VAL A 14 48.71 -20.29 6.25
N VAL A 15 49.59 -19.51 6.88
CA VAL A 15 49.21 -18.23 7.50
C VAL A 15 48.72 -17.22 6.44
N VAL A 16 49.40 -17.13 5.29
CA VAL A 16 48.99 -16.26 4.18
C VAL A 16 47.63 -16.71 3.60
N ALA A 17 47.38 -18.01 3.47
CA ALA A 17 46.10 -18.53 2.99
C ALA A 17 44.94 -18.22 3.96
N VAL A 18 45.16 -18.29 5.28
CA VAL A 18 44.16 -17.94 6.30
C VAL A 18 43.88 -16.43 6.30
N PHE A 19 44.90 -15.58 6.09
CA PHE A 19 44.71 -14.13 5.95
C PHE A 19 43.96 -13.73 4.67
N LEU A 20 44.19 -14.45 3.56
CA LEU A 20 43.49 -14.20 2.29
C LEU A 20 42.02 -14.66 2.34
N LEU A 21 41.71 -15.73 3.08
CA LEU A 21 40.33 -16.20 3.29
C LEU A 21 39.54 -15.36 4.31
N GLY A 22 40.21 -14.67 5.23
CA GLY A 22 39.57 -13.76 6.20
C GLY A 22 39.23 -12.37 5.67
N SER A 23 39.62 -12.05 4.43
CA SER A 23 39.45 -10.71 3.84
C SER A 23 38.12 -10.52 3.10
N SER A 24 37.17 -11.45 3.22
CA SER A 24 35.78 -11.23 2.83
C SER A 24 35.08 -10.34 3.85
N ALA A 25 35.65 -9.16 4.11
CA ALA A 25 34.93 -8.07 4.76
C ALA A 25 33.65 -7.89 3.95
N ALA A 26 32.53 -8.14 4.62
CA ALA A 26 31.21 -7.99 4.07
C ALA A 26 31.19 -6.72 3.22
N ALA A 27 30.98 -6.88 1.91
CA ALA A 27 30.40 -5.82 1.11
C ALA A 27 28.99 -5.63 1.71
N ALA A 28 28.93 -4.90 2.82
CA ALA A 28 27.73 -4.30 3.33
C ALA A 28 27.26 -3.45 2.16
N HIS A 29 26.30 -4.00 1.40
CA HIS A 29 25.50 -3.24 0.47
C HIS A 29 25.23 -1.91 1.15
N GLY A 30 25.69 -0.83 0.55
CA GLY A 30 25.55 0.50 1.09
C GLY A 30 24.07 0.76 1.31
N LEU A 31 23.58 0.44 2.51
CA LEU A 31 22.41 1.04 3.10
C LEU A 31 22.82 2.49 3.36
N ARG A 32 22.87 3.27 2.28
CA ARG A 32 22.76 4.70 2.38
C ARG A 32 21.40 4.92 3.02
N ARG A 33 21.41 5.15 4.34
CA ARG A 33 20.23 5.57 5.08
C ARG A 33 19.75 6.83 4.37
N VAL A 34 18.65 6.71 3.62
CA VAL A 34 17.96 7.87 3.06
C VAL A 34 17.30 8.54 4.27
N VAL A 35 18.09 9.36 4.96
CA VAL A 35 17.59 10.26 6.00
C VAL A 35 17.03 11.44 5.23
N SER A 36 15.73 11.68 5.37
CA SER A 36 15.10 12.89 4.83
C SER A 36 15.89 14.11 5.29
N SER A 37 16.17 15.06 4.39
CA SER A 37 16.87 16.30 4.71
C SER A 37 16.08 17.20 5.67
N SER A 38 14.78 16.93 5.83
CA SER A 38 13.86 17.63 6.71
C SER A 38 12.94 16.61 7.40
N SER A 39 12.62 16.81 8.68
CA SER A 39 11.56 16.04 9.35
C SER A 39 10.19 16.19 8.70
N ASP A 40 10.02 17.25 7.91
CA ASP A 40 8.72 17.71 7.42
C ASP A 40 8.46 17.29 5.97
N GLU A 41 9.44 16.68 5.30
CA GLU A 41 9.32 16.23 3.92
C GLU A 41 9.04 14.72 3.86
N PRO A 42 8.07 14.28 3.04
CA PRO A 42 7.82 12.86 2.85
C PRO A 42 9.03 12.19 2.18
N CYS A 43 9.44 11.04 2.70
CA CYS A 43 10.54 10.26 2.10
C CYS A 43 10.13 9.57 0.80
N ASN A 44 8.83 9.50 0.51
CA ASN A 44 8.26 8.97 -0.72
C ASN A 44 6.89 9.62 -0.96
N GLU A 45 6.58 9.94 -2.20
CA GLU A 45 5.31 10.53 -2.61
C GLU A 45 4.73 9.71 -3.76
N MET A 46 3.44 9.38 -3.66
CA MET A 46 2.70 8.67 -4.70
C MET A 46 1.30 9.26 -4.80
N THR A 47 0.86 9.50 -6.03
CA THR A 47 -0.52 9.89 -6.32
C THR A 47 -1.22 8.75 -7.05
N LEU A 48 -2.33 8.30 -6.50
CA LEU A 48 -3.21 7.29 -7.10
C LEU A 48 -4.64 7.81 -7.11
N TYR A 49 -5.41 7.39 -8.10
CA TYR A 49 -6.84 7.66 -8.22
C TYR A 49 -7.61 6.41 -7.83
N TYR A 50 -8.45 6.55 -6.81
CA TYR A 50 -9.34 5.52 -6.30
C TYR A 50 -10.68 5.55 -7.04
N HIS A 51 -11.17 4.39 -7.45
CA HIS A 51 -12.41 4.26 -8.23
C HIS A 51 -13.37 3.28 -7.57
N ASP A 52 -14.40 3.80 -6.91
CA ASP A 52 -15.49 3.00 -6.35
C ASP A 52 -16.62 2.84 -7.40
N ILE A 53 -16.88 1.61 -7.84
CA ILE A 53 -17.99 1.29 -8.74
C ILE A 53 -19.00 0.43 -7.98
N LEU A 54 -19.92 1.11 -7.29
CA LEU A 54 -20.94 0.46 -6.46
C LEU A 54 -21.92 -0.38 -7.28
N TYR A 55 -22.11 -1.64 -6.87
CA TYR A 55 -23.13 -2.52 -7.43
C TYR A 55 -24.53 -1.93 -7.29
N ASN A 56 -25.26 -1.83 -8.40
CA ASN A 56 -26.58 -1.19 -8.45
C ASN A 56 -27.76 -2.17 -8.56
N GLY A 57 -27.51 -3.49 -8.57
CA GLY A 57 -28.58 -4.49 -8.63
C GLY A 57 -29.18 -4.73 -10.01
N VAL A 58 -28.83 -3.95 -11.03
CA VAL A 58 -29.57 -3.94 -12.32
C VAL A 58 -28.65 -4.21 -13.51
N ASN A 59 -27.68 -3.35 -13.77
CA ASN A 59 -26.97 -3.34 -15.06
C ASN A 59 -25.45 -3.23 -14.97
N ASN A 60 -24.86 -3.46 -13.79
CA ASN A 60 -23.42 -3.33 -13.60
C ASN A 60 -22.74 -4.50 -12.88
N THR A 61 -23.35 -5.69 -12.78
CA THR A 61 -22.75 -6.85 -12.09
C THR A 61 -21.32 -7.17 -12.52
N ARG A 62 -21.00 -7.00 -13.81
CA ARG A 62 -19.66 -7.27 -14.36
C ARG A 62 -18.65 -6.16 -14.07
N ASN A 63 -19.13 -4.94 -13.86
CA ASN A 63 -18.29 -3.75 -13.74
C ASN A 63 -18.17 -3.27 -12.29
N ALA A 64 -19.05 -3.71 -11.40
CA ALA A 64 -19.03 -3.33 -10.01
C ALA A 64 -17.77 -3.84 -9.31
N THR A 65 -17.16 -2.97 -8.53
CA THR A 65 -15.95 -3.23 -7.74
C THR A 65 -16.23 -3.20 -6.24
N SER A 66 -17.41 -2.70 -5.86
CA SER A 66 -17.90 -2.69 -4.49
C SER A 66 -19.38 -3.07 -4.39
N ALA A 67 -19.81 -3.45 -3.19
CA ALA A 67 -21.20 -3.77 -2.91
C ALA A 67 -21.56 -3.47 -1.46
N ALA A 68 -22.79 -2.99 -1.24
CA ALA A 68 -23.37 -2.90 0.09
C ALA A 68 -23.50 -4.30 0.71
N ALA A 69 -22.81 -4.51 1.82
CA ALA A 69 -22.88 -5.74 2.63
C ALA A 69 -24.02 -5.69 3.65
N THR A 70 -24.44 -4.48 4.05
CA THR A 70 -25.58 -4.27 4.95
C THR A 70 -26.57 -3.27 4.34
N LYS A 71 -27.81 -3.29 4.83
CA LYS A 71 -28.73 -2.17 4.64
C LYS A 71 -28.38 -1.06 5.64
N PRO A 72 -28.69 0.21 5.34
CA PRO A 72 -28.66 1.26 6.34
C PRO A 72 -29.51 0.88 7.57
N THR A 73 -29.13 1.40 8.73
CA THR A 73 -29.85 1.14 9.99
C THR A 73 -31.21 1.84 10.01
N ALA A 74 -32.07 1.49 10.97
CA ALA A 74 -33.34 2.20 11.18
C ALA A 74 -33.17 3.67 11.63
N LEU A 75 -31.96 4.07 12.02
CA LEU A 75 -31.61 5.45 12.35
C LEU A 75 -31.17 6.27 11.12
N SER A 76 -31.04 5.62 9.97
CA SER A 76 -30.67 6.28 8.72
C SER A 76 -31.77 7.23 8.27
N THR A 77 -31.39 8.42 7.82
CA THR A 77 -32.33 9.45 7.37
C THR A 77 -32.59 9.40 5.85
N THR A 78 -32.37 8.24 5.20
CA THR A 78 -32.40 8.00 3.74
C THR A 78 -33.64 8.52 2.99
N HIS A 79 -34.74 8.84 3.69
CA HIS A 79 -35.98 9.38 3.11
C HIS A 79 -36.04 10.90 2.94
N TRP A 80 -35.01 11.65 3.34
CA TRP A 80 -34.98 13.12 3.22
C TRP A 80 -34.07 13.55 2.09
N LYS A 81 -34.28 14.76 1.53
CA LYS A 81 -33.43 15.33 0.47
C LYS A 81 -31.92 15.38 0.82
N ASN A 82 -31.58 15.22 2.11
CA ASN A 82 -30.23 15.14 2.67
C ASN A 82 -30.04 13.86 3.53
N GLY A 83 -30.68 12.76 3.15
CA GLY A 83 -30.63 11.52 3.92
C GLY A 83 -29.23 10.89 3.95
N THR A 84 -28.82 10.40 5.12
CA THR A 84 -27.58 9.63 5.29
C THR A 84 -27.84 8.14 5.07
N TYR A 85 -26.76 7.36 4.89
CA TYR A 85 -26.80 5.90 4.83
C TYR A 85 -26.27 5.25 6.13
N PHE A 86 -26.49 5.90 7.28
CA PHE A 86 -25.91 5.53 8.57
C PHE A 86 -25.97 4.02 8.86
N GLY A 87 -24.79 3.43 9.03
CA GLY A 87 -24.54 2.00 9.28
C GLY A 87 -24.64 1.08 8.06
N MET A 88 -24.83 1.61 6.85
CA MET A 88 -24.60 0.88 5.61
C MET A 88 -23.10 0.65 5.46
N LEU A 89 -22.70 -0.62 5.41
CA LEU A 89 -21.33 -1.06 5.17
C LEU A 89 -21.21 -1.50 3.72
N VAL A 90 -20.15 -1.04 3.07
CA VAL A 90 -19.76 -1.40 1.72
C VAL A 90 -18.43 -2.12 1.78
N VAL A 91 -18.35 -3.29 1.15
CA VAL A 91 -17.09 -3.99 0.91
C VAL A 91 -16.64 -3.71 -0.51
N PHE A 92 -15.34 -3.55 -0.71
CA PHE A 92 -14.80 -3.17 -2.00
C PHE A 92 -13.46 -3.83 -2.31
N ASP A 93 -13.24 -4.00 -3.60
CA ASP A 93 -12.00 -4.41 -4.23
C ASP A 93 -11.83 -3.52 -5.46
N ASP A 94 -11.29 -2.32 -5.25
CA ASP A 94 -11.34 -1.21 -6.20
C ASP A 94 -9.99 -1.03 -6.92
N PRO A 95 -9.99 -0.69 -8.22
CA PRO A 95 -8.76 -0.36 -8.92
C PRO A 95 -8.21 0.99 -8.46
N LEU A 96 -6.89 1.07 -8.30
CA LEU A 96 -6.15 2.32 -8.15
C LEU A 96 -5.29 2.58 -9.39
N THR A 97 -5.39 3.77 -9.97
CA THR A 97 -4.69 4.12 -11.21
C THR A 97 -3.76 5.32 -11.03
N VAL A 98 -2.72 5.43 -11.87
CA VAL A 98 -1.82 6.60 -11.87
C VAL A 98 -2.49 7.82 -12.51
N GLY A 99 -3.43 7.61 -13.42
CA GLY A 99 -4.23 8.67 -14.06
C GLY A 99 -5.71 8.59 -13.68
N LYS A 100 -6.48 9.63 -13.97
CA LYS A 100 -7.93 9.70 -13.66
C LYS A 100 -8.81 8.73 -14.46
N ALA A 101 -8.28 8.13 -15.51
CA ALA A 101 -9.04 7.19 -16.33
C ALA A 101 -9.18 5.85 -15.62
N LEU A 102 -10.36 5.23 -15.72
CA LEU A 102 -10.57 3.84 -15.35
C LEU A 102 -9.69 2.93 -16.24
N PRO A 103 -9.18 1.81 -15.70
CA PRO A 103 -8.50 0.81 -16.53
C PRO A 103 -9.43 0.31 -17.64
N VAL A 104 -8.87 0.08 -18.83
CA VAL A 104 -9.61 -0.61 -19.88
C VAL A 104 -9.79 -2.07 -19.47
N ALA A 105 -10.88 -2.72 -19.88
CA ALA A 105 -11.15 -4.11 -19.52
C ALA A 105 -9.96 -5.03 -19.85
N GLY A 106 -9.42 -5.70 -18.82
CA GLY A 106 -8.27 -6.60 -18.93
C GLY A 106 -6.90 -5.94 -18.66
N GLU A 107 -6.87 -4.63 -18.42
CA GLU A 107 -5.67 -3.94 -17.94
C GLU A 107 -5.58 -4.04 -16.41
N GLU A 108 -4.40 -4.43 -15.91
CA GLU A 108 -4.14 -4.44 -14.47
C GLU A 108 -3.96 -3.01 -13.96
N PRO A 109 -4.68 -2.59 -12.90
CA PRO A 109 -4.49 -1.28 -12.29
C PRO A 109 -3.12 -1.18 -11.62
N ALA A 110 -2.69 0.03 -11.28
CA ALA A 110 -1.40 0.27 -10.63
C ALA A 110 -1.32 -0.40 -9.24
N ALA A 111 -2.46 -0.45 -8.56
CA ALA A 111 -2.67 -1.17 -7.31
C ALA A 111 -4.17 -1.46 -7.14
N ARG A 112 -4.54 -2.15 -6.07
CA ARG A 112 -5.94 -2.35 -5.68
C ARG A 112 -6.18 -1.91 -4.26
N ALA A 113 -7.30 -1.23 -4.00
CA ALA A 113 -7.76 -0.93 -2.65
C ALA A 113 -8.74 -2.02 -2.23
N GLN A 114 -8.45 -2.73 -1.14
CA GLN A 114 -9.23 -3.88 -0.68
C GLN A 114 -9.64 -3.68 0.77
N GLY A 115 -10.93 -3.64 1.05
CA GLY A 115 -11.41 -3.40 2.40
C GLY A 115 -12.89 -3.04 2.45
N PHE A 116 -13.22 -2.12 3.34
CA PHE A 116 -14.58 -1.67 3.56
C PHE A 116 -14.63 -0.20 3.96
N TYR A 117 -15.79 0.41 3.72
CA TYR A 117 -16.20 1.64 4.37
C TYR A 117 -17.61 1.50 4.92
N PHE A 118 -17.96 2.31 5.91
CA PHE A 118 -19.35 2.44 6.34
C PHE A 118 -19.68 3.88 6.67
N TYR A 119 -20.94 4.25 6.51
CA TYR A 119 -21.42 5.59 6.83
C TYR A 119 -21.65 5.73 8.33
N ASP A 120 -20.98 6.68 8.97
CA ASP A 120 -20.80 6.72 10.43
C ASP A 120 -21.48 7.91 11.13
N LYS A 121 -22.17 8.78 10.39
CA LYS A 121 -23.01 9.87 10.95
C LYS A 121 -24.46 9.81 10.48
N GLN A 122 -25.37 10.24 11.36
CA GLN A 122 -26.81 10.28 11.11
C GLN A 122 -27.26 11.52 10.32
N GLU A 123 -26.56 12.64 10.47
CA GLU A 123 -26.98 13.96 9.99
C GLU A 123 -26.09 14.56 8.88
N SER A 124 -24.98 13.93 8.53
CA SER A 124 -24.06 14.38 7.48
C SER A 124 -23.45 13.19 6.72
N TYR A 125 -22.99 13.40 5.49
CA TYR A 125 -22.38 12.37 4.66
C TYR A 125 -20.89 12.24 5.03
N THR A 126 -20.60 11.35 5.98
CA THR A 126 -19.24 10.93 6.33
C THR A 126 -19.15 9.43 6.32
N SER A 127 -17.92 8.94 6.21
CA SER A 127 -17.65 7.52 6.22
C SER A 127 -16.40 7.24 7.04
N TRP A 128 -16.23 5.98 7.39
CA TRP A 128 -15.02 5.48 8.02
C TRP A 128 -14.49 4.33 7.19
N PHE A 129 -13.21 4.43 6.81
CA PHE A 129 -12.53 3.49 5.94
C PHE A 129 -11.59 2.58 6.73
N GLY A 130 -11.55 1.31 6.35
CA GLY A 130 -10.53 0.36 6.76
C GLY A 130 -10.14 -0.52 5.57
N PHE A 131 -8.95 -0.30 5.00
CA PHE A 131 -8.52 -1.00 3.79
C PHE A 131 -7.01 -1.12 3.65
N SER A 132 -6.60 -2.00 2.74
CA SER A 132 -5.23 -2.15 2.30
C SER A 132 -5.11 -1.70 0.85
N ILE A 133 -4.10 -0.89 0.53
CA ILE A 133 -3.61 -0.76 -0.84
C ILE A 133 -2.68 -1.95 -1.11
N VAL A 134 -3.01 -2.75 -2.11
CA VAL A 134 -2.28 -3.94 -2.54
C VAL A 134 -1.54 -3.62 -3.84
N PHE A 135 -0.21 -3.53 -3.74
CA PHE A 135 0.68 -3.36 -4.87
C PHE A 135 1.16 -4.73 -5.34
N ASN A 136 1.02 -5.00 -6.64
CA ASN A 136 1.48 -6.25 -7.24
C ASN A 136 2.07 -6.04 -8.64
N SER A 137 2.85 -4.97 -8.80
CA SER A 137 3.62 -4.70 -10.03
C SER A 137 5.10 -5.01 -9.83
N THR A 138 5.87 -4.92 -10.91
CA THR A 138 7.34 -5.00 -10.84
C THR A 138 7.95 -3.78 -10.14
N ALA A 139 7.30 -2.62 -10.22
CA ALA A 139 7.75 -1.38 -9.60
C ALA A 139 7.45 -1.34 -8.09
N HIS A 140 6.26 -1.78 -7.70
CA HIS A 140 5.81 -1.80 -6.31
C HIS A 140 5.14 -3.12 -5.97
N LYS A 141 5.59 -3.76 -4.89
CA LYS A 141 5.03 -5.01 -4.39
C LYS A 141 4.93 -4.99 -2.87
N GLY A 142 3.75 -5.28 -2.35
CA GLY A 142 3.47 -5.24 -0.91
C GLY A 142 2.11 -4.62 -0.60
N THR A 143 1.90 -4.24 0.67
CA THR A 143 0.65 -3.63 1.11
C THR A 143 0.89 -2.37 1.96
N MET A 144 -0.05 -1.44 1.92
CA MET A 144 -0.13 -0.28 2.81
C MET A 144 -1.52 -0.25 3.43
N ASN A 145 -1.61 -0.25 4.76
CA ASN A 145 -2.89 -0.26 5.46
C ASN A 145 -3.29 1.15 5.87
N LEU A 146 -4.53 1.51 5.57
CA LEU A 146 -5.13 2.80 5.83
C LEU A 146 -6.39 2.61 6.66
N VAL A 147 -6.57 3.48 7.64
CA VAL A 147 -7.68 3.43 8.56
C VAL A 147 -8.00 4.83 9.05
N GLY A 148 -9.24 5.25 8.95
CA GLY A 148 -9.61 6.61 9.37
C GLY A 148 -10.98 7.07 8.92
N ALA A 149 -11.39 8.20 9.47
CA ALA A 149 -12.59 8.91 9.05
C ALA A 149 -12.34 9.65 7.73
N ASP A 150 -13.31 9.58 6.83
CA ASP A 150 -13.40 10.35 5.60
C ASP A 150 -14.55 11.35 5.71
N LEU A 151 -14.16 12.63 5.79
CA LEU A 151 -15.05 13.77 5.99
C LEU A 151 -15.54 14.28 4.62
N MET A 152 -16.27 13.43 3.89
CA MET A 152 -16.61 13.63 2.47
C MET A 152 -17.30 14.97 2.16
N ASP A 153 -18.15 15.46 3.08
CA ASP A 153 -18.87 16.74 2.93
C ASP A 153 -18.03 17.98 3.30
N ASP A 154 -16.89 17.80 3.96
CA ASP A 154 -16.06 18.92 4.40
C ASP A 154 -15.26 19.51 3.22
N LYS A 155 -15.09 20.84 3.23
CA LYS A 155 -14.22 21.49 2.26
C LYS A 155 -12.78 21.06 2.52
N THR A 156 -12.08 20.64 1.46
CA THR A 156 -10.63 20.53 1.47
C THR A 156 -10.03 21.89 1.84
N GLN A 157 -9.20 21.91 2.88
CA GLN A 157 -8.47 23.11 3.33
C GLN A 157 -7.23 23.35 2.48
#